data_AF-A0A1F3X834-F1
#
_entry.id   AF-A0A1F3X834-F1
#
_cell.length_a   1.000
_cell.length_b   1.000
_cell.length_c   1.000
_cell.angle_alpha   90.00
_cell.angle_beta   90.00
_cell.angle_gamma   90.00
#
_symmetry.space_group_name_H-M   'P 1'
#
loop_
_entity.id
_entity.type
_entity.pdbx_description
1 polymer ?
#
loop_
_entity_poly.entity_id
_entity_poly.type
_entity_poly.pdbx_seq_one_letter_code
_entity_poly.pdbx_strand_id
1 'polypeptide(L)' 'MLGGRKLRGIVEGESIPDLFIPLLVEFQRQGRFALERLVKFYPFERINEAIHDSESGATIKPILRMTP' A
#
# COMPACT_ATOMS: atom_id res chain seq x y z
N MET A 1 -34.62 -7.84 11.85
CA MET A 1 -34.73 -6.41 11.53
C MET A 1 -33.39 -5.71 11.78
N LEU A 2 -32.88 -4.93 10.81
CA LEU A 2 -31.58 -4.24 10.93
C LEU A 2 -31.62 -2.90 11.67
N GLY A 3 -32.79 -2.41 12.10
CA GLY A 3 -32.91 -1.30 13.07
C GLY A 3 -32.27 0.03 12.62
N GLY A 4 -32.27 0.36 11.33
CA GLY A 4 -31.66 1.59 10.81
C GLY A 4 -30.16 1.52 10.51
N ARG A 5 -29.52 0.35 10.68
CA ARG A 5 -28.12 0.14 10.28
C ARG A 5 -27.96 0.23 8.75
N LYS A 6 -26.88 0.88 8.31
CA LYS A 6 -26.48 0.97 6.89
C LYS A 6 -25.23 0.15 6.65
N LEU A 7 -25.19 -0.52 5.49
CA LEU A 7 -24.00 -1.17 4.94
C LEU A 7 -23.50 -0.32 3.78
N ARG A 8 -22.20 -0.03 3.73
CA ARG A 8 -21.55 0.71 2.63
C ARG A 8 -20.35 -0.09 2.14
N GLY A 9 -20.31 -0.37 0.84
CA GLY A 9 -19.11 -0.87 0.17
C GLY A 9 -18.16 0.28 -0.13
N ILE A 10 -16.86 0.04 0.06
CA ILE A 10 -15.81 1.01 -0.24
C ILE A 10 -14.82 0.34 -1.18
N VAL A 11 -14.50 1.01 -2.27
CA VAL A 11 -13.46 0.58 -3.23
C VAL A 11 -12.36 1.62 -3.17
N GLU A 12 -11.11 1.17 -2.99
CA GLU A 12 -9.91 2.03 -2.98
C GLU A 12 -10.02 3.27 -2.06
N GLY A 13 -10.70 3.10 -0.91
CA GLY A 13 -10.88 4.17 0.07
C GLY A 13 -11.92 5.23 -0.32
N GLU A 14 -12.65 5.08 -1.43
CA GLU A 14 -13.66 6.03 -1.92
C GLU A 14 -13.11 7.46 -2.05
N SER A 15 -11.86 7.55 -2.50
CA SER A 15 -11.12 8.81 -2.62
C SER A 15 -11.11 9.34 -4.05
N ILE A 16 -10.73 10.61 -4.21
CA ILE A 16 -10.36 11.19 -5.50
C ILE A 16 -8.84 11.05 -5.62
N PRO A 17 -8.30 10.13 -6.44
CA PRO A 17 -6.87 9.79 -6.43
C PRO A 17 -5.96 10.99 -6.73
N ASP A 18 -6.36 11.84 -7.69
CA ASP A 18 -5.61 13.04 -8.09
C ASP A 18 -5.45 14.07 -6.96
N LEU A 19 -6.30 14.02 -5.94
CA LEU A 19 -6.20 14.86 -4.76
C LEU A 19 -5.54 14.12 -3.59
N PHE A 20 -5.88 12.84 -3.42
CA PHE A 20 -5.51 12.08 -2.23
C PHE A 20 -4.06 11.56 -2.28
N ILE A 21 -3.58 11.09 -3.43
CA ILE A 21 -2.21 10.60 -3.57
C ILE A 21 -1.18 11.72 -3.32
N PRO A 22 -1.31 12.93 -3.91
CA PRO A 22 -0.38 14.03 -3.60
C PRO A 22 -0.36 14.40 -2.12
N LEU A 23 -1.51 14.36 -1.44
CA LEU A 23 -1.60 14.61 0.00
C LEU A 23 -0.84 13.57 0.82
N LEU A 24 -0.95 12.27 0.48
CA LEU A 24 -0.22 11.20 1.15
C LEU A 24 1.30 11.32 0.94
N VAL A 25 1.74 11.73 -0.25
CA VAL A 25 3.15 12.02 -0.53
C VAL A 25 3.65 13.16 0.36
N GLU A 26 2.87 14.24 0.49
CA GLU A 26 3.25 15.34 1.38
C GLU A 26 3.33 14.89 2.85
N PHE A 27 2.39 14.06 3.31
CA PHE A 27 2.47 13.49 4.66
C PHE A 27 3.69 12.60 4.86
N GLN A 28 4.11 11.84 3.85
CA GLN A 28 5.35 11.06 3.91
C GLN A 28 6.56 11.99 4.04
N ARG A 29 6.63 13.06 3.24
CA ARG A 29 7.73 14.04 3.30
C ARG A 29 7.81 14.76 4.65
N GLN A 30 6.66 14.97 5.29
CA GLN A 30 6.57 15.53 6.64
C GLN A 30 6.87 14.51 7.76
N GLY A 31 7.15 13.24 7.43
CA GLY A 31 7.34 12.18 8.42
C GLY A 31 6.06 11.73 9.14
N ARG A 32 4.88 12.17 8.64
CA ARG A 32 3.55 11.85 9.20
C ARG A 32 2.97 10.56 8.61
N PHE A 33 3.58 10.05 7.55
CA PHE A 33 3.23 8.76 6.95
C PHE A 33 4.51 7.95 6.71
N ALA A 34 4.83 7.05 7.63
CA ALA A 34 6.07 6.27 7.63
C ALA A 34 6.00 5.07 6.67
N LEU A 35 5.86 5.33 5.38
CA LEU A 35 5.76 4.33 4.32
C LEU A 35 6.97 3.38 4.30
N GLU A 36 8.14 3.91 4.65
CA GLU A 36 9.44 3.22 4.63
C GLU A 36 9.46 2.01 5.57
N ARG A 37 8.63 2.03 6.61
CA ARG A 37 8.52 0.94 7.59
C ARG A 37 7.72 -0.26 7.09
N LEU A 38 6.99 -0.09 5.98
CA LEU A 38 6.11 -1.12 5.42
C LEU A 38 6.72 -1.80 4.20
N VAL A 39 7.69 -1.16 3.55
CA VAL A 39 8.20 -1.57 2.25
C VAL A 39 9.50 -2.36 2.37
N LYS A 40 9.65 -3.38 1.52
CA LYS A 40 10.94 -4.05 1.28
C LYS A 40 11.22 -4.08 -0.21
N PHE A 41 12.43 -3.71 -0.60
CA PHE A 41 12.83 -3.68 -2.00
C PHE A 41 13.44 -5.00 -2.43
N TYR A 42 13.10 -5.43 -3.65
CA TYR A 42 13.66 -6.60 -4.31
C TYR A 42 14.15 -6.22 -5.70
N PRO A 43 15.26 -6.78 -6.19
CA PRO A 43 15.58 -6.71 -7.61
C PRO A 43 14.55 -7.52 -8.42
N PHE A 44 14.31 -7.14 -9.67
CA PHE A 44 13.23 -7.72 -10.49
C PHE A 44 13.36 -9.25 -10.67
N GLU A 45 14.59 -9.76 -10.76
CA GLU A 45 14.88 -11.20 -10.92
C GLU A 45 14.42 -12.04 -9.71
N ARG A 46 14.17 -11.39 -8.56
CA ARG A 46 13.69 -12.03 -7.33
C ARG A 46 12.18 -11.89 -7.13
N ILE A 47 11.40 -11.70 -8.20
CA ILE A 47 9.94 -11.56 -8.13
C ILE A 47 9.25 -12.71 -7.35
N ASN A 48 9.69 -13.95 -7.53
CA ASN A 48 9.10 -15.09 -6.83
C ASN A 48 9.36 -15.06 -5.31
N GLU A 49 10.55 -14.62 -4.89
CA GLU A 49 10.89 -14.41 -3.47
C GLU A 49 10.03 -13.28 -2.88
N ALA A 50 9.87 -12.17 -3.62
CA ALA A 50 9.04 -11.05 -3.20
C ALA A 50 7.57 -11.42 -2.99
N ILE A 51 7.01 -12.28 -3.85
CA ILE A 51 5.65 -12.81 -3.73
C ILE A 51 5.55 -13.72 -2.51
N HIS A 52 6.45 -14.69 -2.36
CA HIS A 52 6.44 -15.63 -1.24
C HIS A 52 6.56 -14.93 0.12
N ASP A 53 7.46 -13.95 0.24
CA ASP A 53 7.62 -13.14 1.45
C ASP A 53 6.34 -12.33 1.76
N SER A 54 5.60 -11.90 0.74
CA SER A 54 4.32 -11.20 0.93
C SER A 54 3.21 -12.11 1.40
N GLU A 55 3.11 -13.33 0.85
CA GLU A 55 2.10 -14.32 1.22
C GLU A 55 2.32 -14.88 2.62
N SER A 56 3.59 -15.11 2.99
CA SER A 56 3.97 -15.58 4.33
C SER A 56 3.86 -14.49 5.40
N GLY A 57 3.73 -13.23 5.01
CA GLY A 57 3.72 -12.08 5.92
C GLY A 57 5.10 -11.63 6.41
N ALA A 58 6.19 -12.24 5.92
CA ALA A 58 7.55 -11.79 6.18
C ALA A 58 7.80 -10.36 5.65
N THR A 59 7.10 -9.98 4.58
CA THR A 59 7.11 -8.64 3.99
C THR A 59 5.70 -8.10 3.86
N ILE A 60 5.46 -6.87 4.38
CA ILE A 60 4.14 -6.23 4.29
C ILE A 60 3.87 -5.70 2.88
N LYS A 61 4.82 -4.96 2.29
CA LYS A 61 4.69 -4.41 0.93
C LYS A 61 5.98 -4.60 0.13
N PRO A 62 6.10 -5.64 -0.72
CA PRO A 62 7.25 -5.76 -1.61
C PRO A 62 7.19 -4.68 -2.71
N ILE A 63 8.35 -4.12 -3.05
CA ILE A 63 8.53 -3.23 -4.21
C ILE A 63 9.64 -3.82 -5.09
N LEU A 64 9.29 -4.11 -6.34
CA LEU A 64 10.27 -4.53 -7.35
C LEU A 64 11.00 -3.30 -7.88
N ARG A 65 12.33 -3.34 -7.86
CA ARG A 65 13.17 -2.36 -8.53
C ARG A 65 13.39 -2.80 -9.96
N MET A 66 12.81 -2.03 -10.87
CA MET A 66 13.06 -2.17 -12.31
C MET A 66 14.26 -1.28 -12.63
N THR A 67 15.47 -1.84 -12.63
CA THR A 67 16.61 -1.19 -13.29
C THR A 67 16.47 -1.37 -14.81
N PRO A 68 16.99 -0.42 -15.62
CA PRO A 68 17.21 -0.69 -17.04
C PRO A 68 18.13 -1.89 -17.27
#